data_AF-A0A7S3MCA1-F1
#
_entry.id   AF-A0A7S3MCA1-F1
#
_cell.length_a   1.000
_cell.length_b   1.000
_cell.length_c   1.000
_cell.angle_alpha   90.00
_cell.angle_beta   90.00
_cell.angle_gamma   90.00
#
_symmetry.space_group_name_H-M   'P 1'
#
loop_
_entity.id
_entity.type
_entity.pdbx_description
1 polymer ?
#
loop_
_entity_poly.entity_id
_entity_poly.type
_entity_poly.pdbx_seq_one_letter_code
_entity_poly.pdbx_strand_id
1 'polypeptide(L)'
;EDGISYHSMDTVVHRDRNGGLVYDSPYGTMHQNGDEIIYHWCHPNVVVYQTDYGLVYYDDLGMTYRGIHDVVHWARNGEVLYQGVGGVTRQRPDGSVTYWTQAGALYRHADGSASFTAEGHSVPEQVSPEALGPDLFPGPPLTAQEVLDKVNHALAMAAAVPAPA
;
A
#
# COMPACT_ATOMS: atom_id res chain seq x y z
N GLU A 1 -38.76 -7.92 0.73
CA GLU A 1 -38.66 -6.45 0.59
C GLU A 1 -39.10 -5.86 1.91
N ASP A 2 -38.17 -5.38 2.72
CA ASP A 2 -38.50 -4.90 4.06
C ASP A 2 -37.49 -3.82 4.48
N GLY A 3 -37.90 -2.56 4.34
CA GLY A 3 -37.14 -1.35 4.63
C GLY A 3 -38.02 -0.11 4.47
N ILE A 4 -37.55 1.06 4.90
CA ILE A 4 -38.23 2.34 4.73
C ILE A 4 -37.49 3.14 3.66
N SER A 5 -38.23 3.65 2.67
CA SER A 5 -37.69 4.57 1.66
C SER A 5 -38.31 5.95 1.82
N TYR A 6 -37.46 6.98 1.82
CA TYR A 6 -37.84 8.38 1.78
C TYR A 6 -37.44 8.96 0.43
N HIS A 7 -38.38 9.63 -0.23
CA HIS A 7 -38.16 10.27 -1.52
C HIS A 7 -38.29 11.78 -1.35
N SER A 8 -37.32 12.52 -1.88
CA SER A 8 -37.35 13.98 -1.93
C SER A 8 -36.74 14.46 -3.24
N MET A 9 -37.56 15.02 -4.13
CA MET A 9 -37.14 15.40 -5.49
C MET A 9 -36.47 14.21 -6.20
N ASP A 10 -35.24 14.39 -6.69
CA ASP A 10 -34.44 13.38 -7.38
C ASP A 10 -33.58 12.54 -6.43
N THR A 11 -33.84 12.61 -5.13
CA THR A 11 -33.07 11.90 -4.10
C THR A 11 -33.90 10.81 -3.43
N VAL A 12 -33.27 9.66 -3.22
CA VAL A 12 -33.87 8.53 -2.49
C VAL A 12 -32.97 8.15 -1.32
N VAL A 13 -33.56 7.98 -0.15
CA VAL A 13 -32.89 7.40 1.02
C VAL A 13 -33.60 6.13 1.40
N HIS A 14 -32.91 5.00 1.28
CA HIS A 14 -33.42 3.69 1.67
C HIS A 14 -32.72 3.23 2.95
N ARG A 15 -33.48 2.74 3.93
CA ARG A 15 -32.96 2.08 5.12
C ARG A 15 -33.53 0.68 5.22
N ASP A 16 -32.66 -0.32 5.24
CA ASP A 16 -33.06 -1.72 5.39
C ASP A 16 -33.29 -2.09 6.87
N ARG A 17 -33.81 -3.31 7.12
CA ARG A 17 -34.04 -3.83 8.48
C ARG A 17 -32.77 -4.05 9.31
N ASN A 18 -31.63 -4.21 8.66
CA ASN A 18 -30.35 -4.43 9.31
C ASN A 18 -29.65 -3.11 9.68
N GLY A 19 -30.26 -1.98 9.31
CA GLY A 19 -29.70 -0.64 9.54
C GLY A 19 -28.79 -0.15 8.42
N GLY A 20 -28.66 -0.92 7.32
CA GLY A 20 -28.00 -0.48 6.11
C GLY A 20 -28.72 0.72 5.51
N LEU A 21 -27.97 1.72 5.08
CA LEU A 21 -28.49 2.96 4.53
C LEU A 21 -27.92 3.17 3.12
N VAL A 22 -28.80 3.47 2.18
CA VAL A 22 -28.45 3.87 0.82
C VAL A 22 -29.02 5.25 0.56
N TYR A 23 -28.16 6.18 0.16
CA TYR A 23 -28.51 7.49 -0.36
C TYR A 23 -28.21 7.50 -1.85
N ASP A 24 -29.18 7.86 -2.67
CA ASP A 24 -29.06 7.96 -4.11
C ASP A 24 -29.47 9.36 -4.57
N SER A 25 -28.65 9.97 -5.42
CA SER A 25 -28.87 11.30 -6.00
C SER A 25 -28.27 11.36 -7.41
N PRO A 26 -28.66 12.34 -8.24
CA PRO A 26 -28.08 12.51 -9.58
C PRO A 26 -26.57 12.79 -9.58
N TYR A 27 -26.01 13.19 -8.44
CA TYR A 27 -24.60 13.55 -8.31
C TYR A 27 -23.73 12.43 -7.74
N GLY A 28 -24.35 11.34 -7.25
CA GLY A 28 -23.65 10.27 -6.59
C GLY A 28 -24.50 9.47 -5.61
N THR A 29 -23.91 8.40 -5.09
CA THR A 29 -24.51 7.51 -4.10
C THR A 29 -23.69 7.43 -2.83
N MET A 30 -24.34 7.05 -1.73
CA MET A 30 -23.67 6.60 -0.52
C MET A 30 -24.31 5.31 -0.02
N HIS A 31 -23.48 4.35 0.38
CA HIS A 31 -23.89 3.10 0.99
C HIS A 31 -23.22 3.00 2.36
N GLN A 32 -23.99 2.84 3.42
CA GLN A 32 -23.48 2.61 4.76
C GLN A 32 -23.97 1.25 5.27
N ASN A 33 -23.05 0.44 5.80
CA ASN A 33 -23.35 -0.80 6.50
C ASN A 33 -22.51 -0.88 7.78
N GLY A 34 -23.15 -0.68 8.94
CA GLY A 34 -22.42 -0.51 10.20
C GLY A 34 -21.49 0.72 10.15
N ASP A 35 -20.20 0.48 10.38
CA ASP A 35 -19.14 1.49 10.36
C ASP A 35 -18.47 1.64 8.97
N GLU A 36 -18.86 0.80 8.00
CA GLU A 36 -18.39 0.89 6.62
C GLU A 36 -19.24 1.88 5.83
N ILE A 37 -18.58 2.80 5.11
CA ILE A 37 -19.25 3.78 4.26
C ILE A 37 -18.58 3.83 2.89
N ILE A 38 -19.38 3.72 1.84
CA ILE A 38 -18.97 3.90 0.45
C ILE A 38 -19.61 5.17 -0.07
N TYR A 39 -18.83 6.10 -0.58
CA TYR A 39 -19.31 7.24 -1.34
C TYR A 39 -18.90 7.08 -2.79
N HIS A 40 -19.81 7.38 -3.71
CA HIS A 40 -19.50 7.53 -5.13
C HIS A 40 -20.00 8.88 -5.61
N TRP A 41 -19.12 9.68 -6.19
CA TRP A 41 -19.47 10.89 -6.91
C TRP A 41 -19.31 10.66 -8.41
N CYS A 42 -20.26 11.13 -9.19
CA CYS A 42 -20.18 11.04 -10.66
C CYS A 42 -19.25 12.12 -11.25
N HIS A 43 -19.14 13.29 -10.60
CA HIS A 43 -18.38 14.44 -11.09
C HIS A 43 -17.72 15.22 -9.93
N PRO A 44 -16.39 15.11 -9.72
CA PRO A 44 -15.47 14.19 -10.41
C PRO A 44 -15.83 12.72 -10.13
N ASN A 45 -15.46 11.80 -11.04
CA ASN A 45 -15.69 10.37 -10.84
C ASN A 45 -14.74 9.84 -9.78
N VAL A 46 -15.21 9.79 -8.54
CA VAL A 46 -14.42 9.41 -7.37
C VAL A 46 -15.25 8.48 -6.52
N VAL A 47 -14.61 7.46 -5.97
CA VAL A 47 -15.23 6.65 -4.93
C VAL A 47 -14.31 6.56 -3.74
N VAL A 48 -14.93 6.62 -2.57
CA VAL A 48 -14.27 6.54 -1.28
C VAL A 48 -14.90 5.40 -0.51
N TYR A 49 -14.08 4.45 -0.08
CA TYR A 49 -14.43 3.37 0.83
C TYR A 49 -13.80 3.67 2.19
N GLN A 50 -14.62 3.86 3.21
CA GLN A 50 -14.20 4.13 4.58
C GLN A 50 -14.54 2.93 5.46
N THR A 51 -13.58 2.51 6.27
CA THR A 51 -13.73 1.49 7.32
C THR A 51 -13.01 1.94 8.59
N ASP A 52 -13.16 1.17 9.66
CA ASP A 52 -12.40 1.38 10.91
C ASP A 52 -10.87 1.25 10.74
N TYR A 53 -10.42 0.57 9.69
CA TYR A 53 -9.00 0.35 9.42
C TYR A 53 -8.39 1.44 8.53
N GLY A 54 -9.21 2.22 7.83
CA GLY A 54 -8.73 3.28 6.97
C GLY A 54 -9.68 3.66 5.84
N LEU A 55 -9.15 4.49 4.94
CA LEU A 55 -9.81 5.02 3.76
C LEU A 55 -9.12 4.51 2.50
N VAL A 56 -9.86 3.88 1.62
CA VAL A 56 -9.47 3.70 0.22
C VAL A 56 -10.22 4.73 -0.60
N TYR A 57 -9.55 5.42 -1.51
CA TYR A 57 -10.25 6.19 -2.53
C TYR A 57 -9.62 5.97 -3.89
N TYR A 58 -10.45 6.01 -4.92
CA TYR A 58 -10.03 5.87 -6.30
C TYR A 58 -10.59 6.97 -7.17
N ASP A 59 -9.76 7.41 -8.11
CA ASP A 59 -10.07 8.42 -9.12
C ASP A 59 -9.37 8.06 -10.45
N ASP A 60 -9.39 8.98 -11.42
CA ASP A 60 -8.75 8.78 -12.73
C ASP A 60 -7.21 8.73 -12.67
N LEU A 61 -6.60 9.12 -11.55
CA LEU A 61 -5.16 9.14 -11.33
C LEU A 61 -4.65 7.88 -10.66
N GLY A 62 -5.50 7.18 -9.90
CA GLY A 62 -5.15 5.91 -9.30
C GLY A 62 -6.00 5.56 -8.08
N MET A 63 -5.42 4.71 -7.23
CA MET A 63 -6.02 4.29 -5.97
C MET A 63 -5.10 4.68 -4.82
N THR A 64 -5.66 5.28 -3.77
CA THR A 64 -4.94 5.56 -2.54
C THR A 64 -5.58 4.79 -1.39
N TYR A 65 -4.76 4.10 -0.62
CA TYR A 65 -5.10 3.59 0.70
C TYR A 65 -4.44 4.47 1.76
N ARG A 66 -5.20 4.87 2.77
CA ARG A 66 -4.75 5.61 3.94
C ARG A 66 -5.16 4.84 5.20
N GLY A 67 -4.19 4.16 5.79
CA GLY A 67 -4.32 3.54 7.11
C GLY A 67 -4.05 4.53 8.24
N ILE A 68 -3.92 3.99 9.45
CA ILE A 68 -3.66 4.77 10.68
C ILE A 68 -2.24 5.38 10.66
N HIS A 69 -1.27 4.67 10.09
CA HIS A 69 0.16 5.04 10.14
C HIS A 69 0.80 5.24 8.78
N ASP A 70 0.10 4.89 7.71
CA ASP A 70 0.67 4.78 6.38
C ASP A 70 -0.30 5.20 5.28
N VAL A 71 0.28 5.61 4.17
CA VAL A 71 -0.42 5.95 2.93
C VAL A 71 0.27 5.21 1.80
N VAL A 72 -0.52 4.52 0.98
CA VAL A 72 -0.07 3.90 -0.27
C VAL A 72 -0.88 4.49 -1.41
N HIS A 73 -0.23 4.93 -2.48
CA HIS A 73 -0.87 5.35 -3.72
C HIS A 73 -0.35 4.50 -4.88
N TRP A 74 -1.27 3.84 -5.57
CA TRP A 74 -1.04 3.15 -6.83
C TRP A 74 -1.53 4.04 -7.96
N ALA A 75 -0.60 4.69 -8.65
CA ALA A 75 -0.92 5.54 -9.77
C ALA A 75 -1.29 4.70 -11.00
N ARG A 76 -2.14 5.27 -11.86
CA ARG A 76 -2.58 4.64 -13.12
C ARG A 76 -1.44 4.26 -14.07
N ASN A 77 -0.31 4.95 -13.98
CA ASN A 77 0.89 4.65 -14.79
C ASN A 77 1.73 3.47 -14.24
N GLY A 78 1.29 2.83 -13.15
CA GLY A 78 1.99 1.73 -12.48
C GLY A 78 3.04 2.18 -11.45
N GLU A 79 3.18 3.48 -11.20
CA GLU A 79 4.00 3.98 -10.09
C GLU A 79 3.32 3.70 -8.75
N VAL A 80 4.11 3.31 -7.76
CA VAL A 80 3.65 3.10 -6.38
C VAL A 80 4.39 4.05 -5.47
N LEU A 81 3.63 4.84 -4.70
CA LEU A 81 4.16 5.68 -3.63
C LEU A 81 3.69 5.13 -2.30
N TYR A 82 4.61 4.92 -1.38
CA TYR A 82 4.33 4.55 0.00
C TYR A 82 4.93 5.59 0.93
N GLN A 83 4.19 5.99 1.96
CA GLN A 83 4.68 6.82 3.05
C GLN A 83 4.27 6.15 4.36
N GLY A 84 5.25 5.87 5.23
CA GLY A 84 4.99 5.29 6.55
C GLY A 84 6.11 5.58 7.53
N VAL A 85 6.14 4.85 8.65
CA VAL A 85 7.08 5.08 9.78
C VAL A 85 8.55 4.99 9.36
N GLY A 86 8.89 4.17 8.36
CA GLY A 86 10.25 4.03 7.84
C GLY A 86 10.69 5.15 6.89
N GLY A 87 9.76 5.96 6.38
CA GLY A 87 10.03 6.98 5.38
C GLY A 87 9.11 6.87 4.17
N VAL A 88 9.58 7.38 3.03
CA VAL A 88 8.83 7.40 1.78
C VAL A 88 9.49 6.47 0.78
N THR A 89 8.73 5.63 0.09
CA THR A 89 9.22 4.79 -1.02
C THR A 89 8.46 5.14 -2.28
N ARG A 90 9.16 5.39 -3.38
CA ARG A 90 8.58 5.53 -4.72
C ARG A 90 9.16 4.45 -5.60
N GLN A 91 8.30 3.59 -6.14
CA GLN A 91 8.66 2.57 -7.10
C GLN A 91 8.07 2.92 -8.46
N ARG A 92 8.93 2.97 -9.48
CA ARG A 92 8.50 3.17 -10.86
C ARG A 92 8.28 1.83 -11.57
N PRO A 93 7.50 1.81 -12.66
CA PRO A 93 7.28 0.61 -13.47
C PRO A 93 8.54 0.01 -14.09
N ASP A 94 9.59 0.80 -14.26
CA ASP A 94 10.90 0.37 -14.78
C ASP A 94 11.75 -0.40 -13.75
N GLY A 95 11.22 -0.60 -12.53
CA GLY A 95 11.91 -1.29 -11.44
C GLY A 95 12.82 -0.38 -10.61
N SER A 96 12.97 0.91 -10.98
CA SER A 96 13.68 1.88 -10.15
C SER A 96 12.91 2.19 -8.88
N VAL A 97 13.64 2.35 -7.77
CA VAL A 97 13.08 2.60 -6.44
C VAL A 97 13.83 3.74 -5.78
N THR A 98 13.12 4.73 -5.27
CA THR A 98 13.68 5.73 -4.36
C THR A 98 13.11 5.53 -2.97
N TYR A 99 13.97 5.47 -1.96
CA TYR A 99 13.61 5.37 -0.56
C TYR A 99 14.19 6.56 0.22
N TRP A 100 13.32 7.45 0.69
CA TRP A 100 13.69 8.60 1.51
C TRP A 100 13.56 8.26 2.99
N THR A 101 14.62 8.52 3.74
CA THR A 101 14.72 8.35 5.18
C THR A 101 15.18 9.65 5.83
N GLN A 102 15.25 9.70 7.16
CA GLN A 102 15.86 10.84 7.87
C GLN A 102 17.35 10.99 7.56
N ALA A 103 18.07 9.91 7.23
CA ALA A 103 19.50 9.97 6.95
C ALA A 103 19.81 10.45 5.51
N GLY A 104 18.84 10.40 4.61
CA GLY A 104 19.03 10.68 3.19
C GLY A 104 18.14 9.84 2.28
N ALA A 105 18.44 9.88 0.99
CA ALA A 105 17.71 9.16 -0.05
C ALA A 105 18.56 8.03 -0.65
N LEU A 106 18.05 6.80 -0.62
CA LEU A 106 18.59 5.65 -1.34
C LEU A 106 17.86 5.53 -2.68
N TYR A 107 18.60 5.42 -3.77
CA TYR A 107 18.06 5.18 -5.10
C TYR A 107 18.61 3.89 -5.66
N ARG A 108 17.71 2.95 -6.00
CA ARG A 108 18.02 1.75 -6.77
C ARG A 108 17.63 1.97 -8.21
N HIS A 109 18.61 1.85 -9.09
CA HIS A 109 18.46 1.98 -10.53
C HIS A 109 17.83 0.70 -11.12
N ALA A 110 17.27 0.81 -12.32
CA ALA A 110 16.68 -0.33 -13.03
C ALA A 110 17.70 -1.44 -13.37
N ASP A 111 18.98 -1.09 -13.49
CA ASP A 111 20.09 -2.04 -13.70
C ASP A 111 20.53 -2.76 -12.41
N GLY A 112 19.91 -2.45 -11.27
CA GLY A 112 20.22 -3.02 -9.97
C GLY A 112 21.29 -2.28 -9.18
N SER A 113 21.99 -1.30 -9.78
CA SER A 113 22.93 -0.44 -9.05
C SER A 113 22.20 0.44 -8.03
N ALA A 114 22.92 0.88 -6.99
CA ALA A 114 22.36 1.72 -5.94
C ALA A 114 23.21 2.97 -5.71
N SER A 115 22.57 4.07 -5.38
CA SER A 115 23.21 5.31 -4.95
C SER A 115 22.52 5.89 -3.71
N PHE A 116 23.26 6.60 -2.88
CA PHE A 116 22.78 7.23 -1.66
C PHE A 116 23.16 8.70 -1.66
N THR A 117 22.21 9.55 -1.29
CA THR A 117 22.44 10.97 -1.07
C THR A 117 22.10 11.28 0.38
N ALA A 118 23.12 11.57 1.18
CA ALA A 118 22.95 11.95 2.58
C ALA A 118 22.14 13.26 2.72
N GLU A 119 21.46 13.42 3.84
CA GLU A 119 20.77 14.67 4.17
C GLU A 119 21.74 15.86 4.13
N GLY A 120 21.35 16.95 3.46
CA GLY A 120 22.17 18.15 3.29
C GLY A 120 23.20 18.07 2.16
N HIS A 121 23.33 16.92 1.48
CA HIS A 121 24.19 16.74 0.32
C HIS A 121 23.37 16.74 -0.98
N SER A 122 23.99 17.14 -2.10
CA SER A 122 23.36 17.19 -3.43
C SER A 122 23.97 16.21 -4.43
N VAL A 123 25.08 15.57 -4.06
CA VAL A 123 25.82 14.64 -4.92
C VAL A 123 25.54 13.21 -4.42
N PRO A 124 24.96 12.32 -5.24
CA PRO A 124 24.81 10.92 -4.89
C PRO A 124 26.13 10.18 -4.90
N GLU A 125 26.32 9.29 -3.92
CA GLU A 125 27.44 8.36 -3.84
C GLU A 125 26.96 6.96 -4.22
N GLN A 126 27.75 6.20 -4.98
CA GLN A 126 27.40 4.81 -5.26
C GLN A 126 27.48 3.97 -3.99
N VAL A 127 26.42 3.20 -3.73
CA VAL A 127 26.41 2.21 -2.65
C VAL A 127 26.78 0.88 -3.28
N SER A 128 28.01 0.44 -3.05
CA SER A 128 28.39 -0.93 -3.33
C SER A 128 28.24 -1.79 -2.06
N PRO A 129 27.96 -3.09 -2.17
CA PRO A 129 27.96 -3.98 -1.01
C PRO A 129 29.29 -3.93 -0.23
N GLU A 130 30.41 -3.67 -0.92
CA GLU A 130 31.71 -3.50 -0.26
C GLU A 130 31.80 -2.20 0.55
N ALA A 131 31.02 -1.17 0.19
CA ALA A 131 30.97 0.12 0.88
C ALA A 131 30.12 0.09 2.17
N LEU A 132 29.27 -0.93 2.36
CA LEU A 132 28.47 -1.10 3.58
C LEU A 132 29.32 -1.48 4.81
N GLY A 133 30.63 -1.69 4.62
CA GLY A 133 31.53 -2.15 5.66
C GLY A 133 31.24 -3.58 6.11
N PRO A 134 31.97 -4.10 7.10
CA PRO A 134 31.62 -5.37 7.71
C PRO A 134 30.24 -5.25 8.38
N ASP A 135 29.43 -6.30 8.26
CA ASP A 135 28.15 -6.42 8.96
C ASP A 135 28.32 -6.01 10.43
N LEU A 136 27.54 -5.02 10.88
CA LEU A 136 27.59 -4.51 12.25
C LEU A 136 27.09 -5.54 13.27
N PHE A 137 26.35 -6.54 12.80
CA PHE A 137 25.81 -7.63 13.59
C PHE A 137 26.14 -8.96 12.92
N PRO A 138 27.43 -9.30 12.77
CA PRO A 138 27.78 -10.56 12.17
C PRO A 138 27.29 -11.62 13.15
N GLY A 139 26.21 -12.31 12.77
CA GLY A 139 25.76 -13.49 13.51
C GLY A 139 26.93 -14.46 13.65
N PRO A 140 26.89 -15.37 14.64
CA PRO A 140 27.89 -16.42 14.71
C PRO A 140 27.98 -17.12 13.34
N PRO A 141 29.20 -17.40 12.84
CA PRO A 141 29.38 -17.99 11.53
C PRO A 141 28.59 -19.31 11.46
N LEU A 142 27.68 -19.40 10.50
CA LEU A 142 26.89 -20.60 10.31
C LEU A 142 27.80 -21.74 9.87
N THR A 143 27.72 -22.85 10.56
CA THR A 143 28.32 -24.11 10.12
C THR A 143 27.59 -24.61 8.87
N ALA A 144 28.27 -25.41 8.05
CA ALA A 144 27.65 -26.01 6.87
C ALA A 144 26.38 -26.81 7.22
N GLN A 145 26.36 -27.47 8.38
CA GLN A 145 25.19 -28.20 8.86
C GLN A 145 24.02 -27.27 9.17
N GLU A 146 24.24 -26.14 9.84
CA GLU A 146 23.18 -25.18 10.12
C GLU A 146 22.60 -24.53 8.85
N VAL A 147 23.43 -24.32 7.83
CA VAL A 147 22.94 -23.88 6.51
C VAL A 147 22.05 -24.95 5.88
N LEU A 148 22.49 -26.21 5.88
CA LEU A 148 21.70 -27.32 5.34
C LEU A 148 20.38 -27.50 6.10
N ASP A 149 20.40 -27.39 7.43
CA ASP A 149 19.20 -27.52 8.25
C ASP A 149 18.21 -26.38 7.96
N LYS A 150 18.69 -25.14 7.78
CA LYS A 150 17.86 -23.99 7.39
C LYS A 150 17.27 -24.17 5.99
N VAL A 151 18.04 -24.66 5.02
CA VAL A 151 17.56 -24.94 3.66
C VAL A 151 16.50 -26.05 3.68
N ASN A 152 16.77 -27.15 4.37
CA ASN A 152 15.82 -28.26 4.50
C ASN A 152 14.53 -27.82 5.20
N HIS A 153 14.64 -26.99 6.24
CA HIS A 153 13.48 -26.43 6.91
C HIS A 153 12.65 -25.53 5.98
N ALA A 154 13.29 -24.64 5.22
CA ALA A 154 12.61 -23.78 4.25
C ALA A 154 11.91 -24.58 3.14
N LEU A 155 12.56 -25.64 2.63
CA LEU A 155 11.99 -26.53 1.63
C LEU A 155 10.80 -27.32 2.19
N ALA A 156 10.88 -27.79 3.43
CA ALA A 156 9.78 -28.47 4.11
C ALA A 156 8.57 -27.54 4.31
N MET A 157 8.81 -26.28 4.67
CA MET A 157 7.75 -25.27 4.78
C MET A 157 7.10 -24.96 3.43
N ALA A 158 7.90 -24.84 2.35
CA ALA A 158 7.38 -24.60 1.01
C ALA A 158 6.55 -25.78 0.48
N ALA A 159 6.94 -27.02 0.80
CA ALA A 159 6.18 -28.21 0.44
C ALA A 159 4.88 -28.39 1.24
N ALA A 160 4.75 -27.72 2.39
CA ALA A 160 3.58 -27.78 3.26
C ALA A 160 2.47 -26.77 2.90
N VAL A 161 2.70 -25.88 1.93
CA VAL A 161 1.66 -24.97 1.44
C VAL A 161 0.79 -25.71 0.41
N PRO A 162 -0.49 -26.04 0.73
CA PRO A 162 -1.35 -26.67 -0.25
C PRO A 162 -1.67 -25.69 -1.39
N ALA A 163 -1.78 -26.23 -2.62
CA ALA A 163 -2.19 -25.44 -3.78
C ALA A 163 -3.57 -24.80 -3.52
N PRO A 164 -3.78 -23.54 -3.94
CA PRO A 164 -5.07 -22.88 -3.77
C PRO A 164 -6.15 -23.64 -4.54
N ALA A 165 -7.31 -23.81 -3.89
CA ALA A 165 -8.50 -24.47 -4.43
C ALA A 165 -9.21 -23.62 -5.49
#